data_AF-A0A3R6PT72-F1
#
_entry.id   AF-A0A3R6PT72-F1
#
_cell.length_a   1.000
_cell.length_b   1.000
_cell.length_c   1.000
_cell.angle_alpha   90.00
_cell.angle_beta   90.00
_cell.angle_gamma   90.00
#
_symmetry.space_group_name_H-M   'P 1'
#
loop_
_entity.id
_entity.type
_entity.pdbx_description
1 polymer ?
#
loop_
_entity_poly.entity_id
_entity_poly.type
_entity_poly.pdbx_seq_one_letter_code
_entity_poly.pdbx_strand_id
1 'polypeptide(L)'
;MRMYFRTDYYADVGIDEVVRLQRGTTCEVVSETEFFYFIVTDNESFRKMLNIVMIPKEDLEDDVYVVTGKSEKLEEGGGVI
;
A
#
# COMPACT_ATOMS: atom_id res chain seq x y z
N MET A 1 -9.29 6.01 3.17
CA MET A 1 -9.05 4.57 3.45
C MET A 1 -7.56 4.39 3.64
N ARG A 2 -7.11 3.43 4.47
CA ARG A 2 -5.67 3.21 4.72
C ARG A 2 -5.30 1.79 4.40
N MET A 3 -4.11 1.59 3.88
CA MET A 3 -3.59 0.30 3.49
C MET A 3 -2.33 0.00 4.28
N TYR A 4 -2.32 -1.11 5.02
CA TYR A 4 -1.20 -1.54 5.86
C TYR A 4 -0.55 -2.80 5.29
N PHE A 5 0.76 -2.77 5.08
CA PHE A 5 1.52 -3.88 4.51
C PHE A 5 2.08 -4.79 5.61
N ARG A 6 1.67 -6.07 5.64
CA ARG A 6 2.16 -7.09 6.59
C ARG A 6 3.48 -7.73 6.16
N THR A 7 3.80 -7.66 4.89
CA THR A 7 5.06 -8.10 4.30
C THR A 7 5.59 -7.01 3.35
N ASP A 8 6.81 -7.20 2.83
CA ASP A 8 7.28 -6.34 1.76
C ASP A 8 6.50 -6.64 0.48
N TYR A 9 5.84 -5.64 -0.07
CA TYR A 9 5.05 -5.77 -1.29
C TYR A 9 5.75 -5.08 -2.44
N TYR A 10 5.79 -5.72 -3.61
CA TYR A 10 6.38 -5.17 -4.82
C TYR A 10 5.28 -4.82 -5.80
N ALA A 11 5.01 -3.52 -5.93
CA ALA A 11 3.99 -3.02 -6.85
C ALA A 11 4.64 -2.70 -8.20
N ASP A 12 4.10 -3.28 -9.27
CA ASP A 12 4.41 -2.86 -10.64
C ASP A 12 3.63 -1.58 -10.98
N VAL A 13 4.34 -0.57 -11.50
CA VAL A 13 3.76 0.74 -11.81
C VAL A 13 3.65 1.05 -13.30
N GLY A 14 3.84 0.05 -14.16
CA GLY A 14 3.58 0.13 -15.60
C GLY A 14 4.64 0.85 -16.45
N ILE A 15 5.82 1.14 -15.89
CA ILE A 15 6.94 1.79 -16.62
C ILE A 15 8.28 1.11 -16.25
N ASP A 16 8.34 -0.23 -16.31
CA ASP A 16 9.54 -1.04 -15.96
C ASP A 16 10.11 -0.77 -14.55
N GLU A 17 9.30 -0.12 -13.70
CA GLU A 17 9.70 0.29 -12.37
C GLU A 17 8.85 -0.48 -11.36
N VAL A 18 9.53 -1.06 -10.37
CA VAL A 18 8.89 -1.80 -9.29
C VAL A 18 9.11 -1.02 -8.02
N VAL A 19 8.01 -0.65 -7.35
CA VAL A 19 8.06 0.01 -6.07
C VAL A 19 7.98 -1.03 -4.97
N ARG A 20 8.99 -1.04 -4.10
CA ARG A 20 8.93 -1.79 -2.86
C ARG A 20 8.17 -0.97 -1.81
N LEU A 21 7.02 -1.46 -1.40
CA LEU A 21 6.24 -1.00 -0.26
C LEU A 21 6.66 -1.81 0.95
N GLN A 22 7.25 -1.14 1.94
CA GLN A 22 7.88 -1.83 3.06
C GLN A 22 6.84 -2.36 4.05
N ARG A 23 7.11 -3.55 4.58
CA ARG A 23 6.36 -4.09 5.73
C ARG A 23 6.27 -3.07 6.85
N GLY A 24 5.10 -2.96 7.48
CA GLY A 24 4.84 -2.03 8.58
C GLY A 24 4.47 -0.62 8.14
N THR A 25 4.52 -0.35 6.82
CA THR A 25 4.12 0.94 6.28
C THR A 25 2.60 1.01 6.17
N THR A 26 2.06 2.19 6.48
CA THR A 26 0.66 2.52 6.19
C THR A 26 0.64 3.56 5.08
N CYS A 27 -0.04 3.25 3.96
CA CYS A 27 -0.24 4.19 2.87
C CYS A 27 -1.70 4.67 2.84
N GLU A 28 -1.88 5.92 2.39
CA GLU A 28 -3.23 6.45 2.16
C GLU A 28 -3.75 5.98 0.81
N VAL A 29 -4.95 5.39 0.80
CA VAL A 29 -5.64 5.04 -0.44
C VAL A 29 -6.48 6.22 -0.88
N VAL A 30 -6.11 6.80 -2.01
CA VAL A 30 -6.74 8.01 -2.60
C VAL A 30 -7.87 7.67 -3.56
N SER A 31 -7.84 6.49 -4.16
CA SER A 31 -8.90 6.01 -5.05
C SER A 31 -8.91 4.48 -5.11
N GLU A 32 -10.03 3.90 -5.52
CA GLU A 32 -10.14 2.48 -5.81
C GLU A 32 -11.03 2.26 -7.04
N THR A 33 -10.77 1.18 -7.77
CA THR A 33 -11.60 0.68 -8.86
C THR A 33 -12.03 -0.76 -8.55
N GLU A 34 -12.73 -1.39 -9.47
CA GLU A 34 -13.08 -2.82 -9.37
C GLU A 34 -11.83 -3.69 -9.21
N PHE A 35 -10.71 -3.31 -9.85
CA PHE A 35 -9.51 -4.15 -9.92
C PHE A 35 -8.31 -3.59 -9.17
N PHE A 36 -8.28 -2.29 -8.82
CA PHE A 36 -7.08 -1.65 -8.30
C PHE A 36 -7.35 -0.74 -7.10
N TYR A 37 -6.35 -0.60 -6.22
CA TYR A 37 -6.24 0.52 -5.28
C TYR A 37 -5.17 1.49 -5.74
N PHE A 38 -5.42 2.78 -5.55
CA PHE A 38 -4.47 3.84 -5.81
C PHE A 38 -4.00 4.41 -4.48
N ILE A 39 -2.73 4.23 -4.16
CA ILE A 39 -2.14 4.69 -2.91
C ILE A 39 -1.14 5.81 -3.15
N VAL A 40 -0.97 6.69 -2.16
CA VAL A 40 0.12 7.67 -2.16
C VAL A 40 1.30 7.13 -1.36
N THR A 41 2.50 7.23 -1.93
CA THR A 41 3.76 6.80 -1.31
C THR A 41 4.79 7.93 -1.28
N ASP A 42 5.53 8.06 -0.17
CA ASP A 42 6.63 9.03 -0.04
C ASP A 42 7.96 8.51 -0.63
N ASN A 43 7.92 7.44 -1.44
CA ASN A 43 9.13 6.87 -2.03
C ASN A 43 9.83 7.91 -2.93
N GLU A 44 11.04 8.32 -2.53
CA GLU A 44 11.81 9.37 -3.22
C GLU A 44 12.12 9.02 -4.68
N SER A 45 12.18 7.73 -5.02
CA SER A 45 12.38 7.24 -6.39
C SER A 45 11.22 7.63 -7.31
N PHE A 46 10.02 7.79 -6.74
CA PHE A 46 8.76 8.01 -7.45
C PHE A 46 8.39 9.49 -7.63
N ARG A 47 9.28 10.42 -7.27
CA ARG A 47 9.05 11.88 -7.20
C ARG A 47 8.78 12.59 -8.54
N LYS A 48 8.40 11.90 -9.61
CA LYS A 48 8.39 12.50 -10.96
C LYS A 48 7.07 13.02 -11.50
N MET A 49 5.89 12.71 -10.95
CA MET A 49 4.69 13.50 -11.33
C MET A 49 3.48 13.36 -10.42
N LEU A 50 3.21 12.15 -9.92
CA LEU A 50 2.17 11.89 -8.92
C LEU A 50 2.69 10.70 -8.14
N ASN A 51 2.85 10.83 -6.83
CA ASN A 51 3.33 9.80 -5.91
C ASN A 51 2.33 8.63 -5.75
N ILE A 52 1.62 8.26 -6.83
CA ILE A 52 0.49 7.36 -6.83
C ILE A 52 0.95 6.00 -7.38
N VAL A 53 0.80 4.97 -6.58
CA VAL A 53 1.04 3.58 -6.96
C VAL A 53 -0.31 2.88 -7.12
N MET A 54 -0.46 2.15 -8.23
CA MET A 54 -1.63 1.34 -8.51
C MET A 54 -1.34 -0.10 -8.06
N ILE A 55 -2.21 -0.66 -7.22
CA ILE A 55 -2.04 -2.00 -6.67
C ILE A 55 -3.24 -2.86 -7.08
N PRO A 56 -3.04 -3.94 -7.85
CA PRO A 56 -4.09 -4.90 -8.17
C PRO A 56 -4.66 -5.55 -6.92
N LYS A 57 -5.99 -5.65 -6.84
CA LYS A 57 -6.68 -6.22 -5.69
C LYS A 57 -6.43 -7.73 -5.54
N GLU A 58 -6.21 -8.41 -6.65
CA GLU A 58 -5.90 -9.85 -6.69
C GLU A 58 -4.57 -10.19 -6.00
N ASP A 59 -3.62 -9.25 -5.97
CA ASP A 59 -2.32 -9.48 -5.34
C ASP A 59 -2.29 -9.14 -3.83
N LEU A 60 -3.43 -8.78 -3.22
CA LEU A 60 -3.49 -8.28 -1.83
C LEU A 60 -3.87 -9.32 -0.78
N GLU A 61 -4.27 -10.52 -1.19
CA GLU A 61 -5.14 -11.41 -0.41
C GLU A 61 -4.58 -11.80 0.97
N ASP A 62 -3.26 -11.90 1.16
CA ASP A 62 -2.65 -12.24 2.47
C ASP A 62 -1.70 -11.18 3.05
N ASP A 63 -1.17 -10.30 2.19
CA ASP A 63 -0.05 -9.42 2.53
C ASP A 63 -0.48 -8.02 2.98
N VAL A 64 -1.76 -7.65 2.80
CA VAL A 64 -2.21 -6.27 2.95
C VAL A 64 -3.56 -6.15 3.63
N TYR A 65 -3.65 -5.25 4.62
CA TYR A 65 -4.90 -4.94 5.31
C TYR A 65 -5.44 -3.57 4.88
N VAL A 66 -6.69 -3.51 4.40
CA VAL A 66 -7.35 -2.28 3.97
C VAL A 66 -8.38 -1.85 5.03
N VAL A 67 -8.13 -0.71 5.68
CA VAL A 67 -8.98 -0.14 6.73
C VAL A 67 -9.91 0.93 6.16
N THR A 68 -11.22 0.65 6.17
CA THR A 68 -12.30 1.53 5.68
C THR A 68 -13.00 2.26 6.84
N GLY A 69 -12.27 3.03 7.64
CA GLY A 69 -12.88 3.80 8.74
C GLY A 69 -11.98 4.84 9.43
N LYS A 70 -12.58 5.87 10.04
CA LYS A 70 -11.92 6.73 11.04
C LYS A 70 -11.99 6.00 12.38
N SER A 71 -10.86 5.54 12.89
CA SER A 71 -10.72 4.81 14.16
C SER A 71 -10.86 3.29 14.07
N GLU A 72 -9.86 2.65 13.50
CA GLU A 72 -9.27 1.54 14.23
C GLU A 72 -7.88 2.01 14.63
N LYS A 73 -7.63 2.08 15.94
CA LYS A 73 -6.26 1.99 16.45
C LYS A 73 -5.72 0.70 15.84
N LEU A 74 -4.81 0.82 14.89
CA LEU A 74 -3.85 -0.26 14.63
C LEU A 74 -3.07 -0.37 15.93
N GLU A 75 -3.59 -1.12 16.90
CA GLU A 75 -2.80 -1.51 18.05
C GLU A 75 -1.58 -2.19 17.47
N GLU A 76 -0.44 -1.62 17.80
CA GLU A 76 0.91 -2.10 17.55
C GLU A 76 1.02 -3.48 18.20
N GLY A 77 0.43 -4.48 17.54
CA GLY A 77 0.45 -5.87 17.94
C GLY A 77 1.84 -6.37 17.67
N GLY A 78 2.71 -6.20 18.67
CA GLY A 78 4.04 -6.78 18.73
C GLY A 78 4.00 -8.25 18.36
N GLY A 79 4.41 -8.54 17.13
CA GLY A 79 4.86 -9.85 16.71
C GLY A 79 6.34 -9.94 17.00
N VAL A 80 6.66 -10.39 18.20
CA VAL A 80 7.98 -10.88 18.62
C VAL A 80 8.45 -11.97 17.64
N ILE A 81 9.76 -11.94 17.35
CA ILE A 81 10.62 -13.00 16.77
C ILE A 81 10.11 -14.44 16.95
#